data_AF-A0A947HJ60-F1
#
_entry.id   AF-A0A947HJ60-F1
#
_cell.length_a   1.000
_cell.length_b   1.000
_cell.length_c   1.000
_cell.angle_alpha   90.00
_cell.angle_beta   90.00
_cell.angle_gamma   90.00
#
_symmetry.space_group_name_H-M   'P 1'
#
loop_
_entity.id
_entity.type
_entity.pdbx_description
1 polymer ?
#
loop_
_entity_poly.entity_id
_entity_poly.type
_entity_poly.pdbx_seq_one_letter_code
_entity_poly.pdbx_strand_id
1 'polypeptide(L)'
;MLQTPIDTNRAPGARRQTCALAALFLTLWAGACRSAPPETSSQQDAVTPTVAGKPPSGPRTGENRVTTRHYTRPDDATLKARLSPLEWEVTQNDATEPPFRNRFWDHKGDGLYVDLVSGEPLFSSRDKFDSGTGWPSFTRAVEDGRVAERRDVKHGMVRVEVRSAAGDAHLGHVFPDGPAPTGLRYCINSASLRFVPVEQLAAQGYGDYAPLFGGTATPPAAKTDNSCAAPPPGDAPGCESTLETAILAGGCFWGMEEIIREVPGVLETEVGYTGGNSSSPRYEDVKTGRSGHAEALRVVFDPAKLSYASLLEEWFFKMHDPTTVNRQGNDVGSQYRSAIFTTTPEQALIAASVKAKVDRSGSWKAPVVTEIVPAGPFTAAESYHQDYLQKHPGGYTCHYMRQ
;
A
#
# COMPACT_ATOMS: atom_id res chain seq x y z
N MET A 1 32.36 21.59 -69.64
CA MET A 1 33.33 21.50 -68.54
C MET A 1 32.98 20.22 -67.78
N LEU A 2 33.61 19.10 -68.13
CA LEU A 2 34.77 18.50 -67.41
C LEU A 2 34.39 18.22 -65.94
N GLN A 3 34.45 17.03 -65.37
CA GLN A 3 34.89 15.70 -65.78
C GLN A 3 34.49 14.75 -64.62
N THR A 4 33.97 13.56 -64.92
CA THR A 4 33.95 12.36 -64.03
C THR A 4 35.40 11.87 -63.77
N PRO A 5 35.69 10.70 -63.16
CA PRO A 5 35.03 9.83 -62.15
C PRO A 5 36.03 9.37 -61.04
N ILE A 6 35.66 8.42 -60.15
CA ILE A 6 36.23 7.05 -60.11
C ILE A 6 35.73 6.30 -58.87
N ASP A 7 35.29 5.09 -59.17
CA ASP A 7 34.69 4.06 -58.36
C ASP A 7 35.71 2.93 -58.10
N THR A 8 35.33 1.98 -57.24
CA THR A 8 35.92 0.64 -57.01
C THR A 8 37.14 0.60 -56.06
N ASN A 9 37.30 -0.33 -55.10
CA ASN A 9 37.09 -1.77 -55.23
C ASN A 9 37.33 -2.53 -53.89
N ARG A 10 36.76 -3.74 -53.81
CA ARG A 10 37.21 -4.98 -53.11
C ARG A 10 37.12 -5.17 -51.58
N ALA A 11 36.24 -6.11 -51.20
CA ALA A 11 36.44 -7.12 -50.14
C ALA A 11 37.28 -8.31 -50.67
N PRO A 12 37.43 -9.51 -50.01
CA PRO A 12 37.18 -9.96 -48.62
C PRO A 12 38.37 -10.78 -48.02
N GLY A 13 38.27 -11.33 -46.80
CA GLY A 13 39.22 -12.35 -46.33
C GLY A 13 39.01 -12.90 -44.92
N ALA A 14 38.49 -14.11 -44.82
CA ALA A 14 38.39 -14.92 -43.60
C ALA A 14 39.70 -15.65 -43.24
N ARG A 15 39.93 -15.98 -41.97
CA ARG A 15 40.47 -17.29 -41.53
C ARG A 15 40.41 -17.51 -40.02
N ARG A 16 39.97 -18.73 -39.68
CA ARG A 16 40.00 -19.38 -38.36
C ARG A 16 41.43 -19.79 -37.98
N GLN A 17 41.71 -19.90 -36.68
CA GLN A 17 42.61 -20.93 -36.15
C GLN A 17 42.34 -21.20 -34.65
N THR A 18 41.94 -22.43 -34.38
CA THR A 18 41.93 -23.14 -33.09
C THR A 18 43.24 -23.88 -32.90
N CYS A 19 43.73 -24.01 -31.66
CA CYS A 19 44.61 -25.06 -31.11
C CYS A 19 44.87 -24.69 -29.63
N ALA A 20 45.07 -25.54 -28.64
CA ALA A 20 44.84 -26.97 -28.39
C ALA A 20 45.10 -27.19 -26.87
N LEU A 21 44.52 -28.25 -26.29
CA LEU A 21 44.72 -28.69 -24.92
C LEU A 21 46.16 -29.16 -24.62
N ALA A 22 46.56 -29.09 -23.35
CA ALA A 22 47.40 -30.11 -22.72
C ALA A 22 47.13 -30.19 -21.20
N ALA A 23 46.64 -31.35 -20.76
CA ALA A 23 46.59 -31.79 -19.38
C ALA A 23 47.79 -32.69 -19.09
N LEU A 24 48.31 -32.70 -17.86
CA LEU A 24 49.14 -33.80 -17.36
C LEU A 24 48.83 -34.08 -15.89
N PHE A 25 48.75 -35.38 -15.58
CA PHE A 25 48.25 -36.02 -14.39
C PHE A 25 49.39 -36.50 -13.46
N LEU A 26 49.10 -36.49 -12.15
CA LEU A 26 49.48 -37.43 -11.07
C LEU A 26 50.96 -37.71 -10.70
N THR A 27 51.27 -37.62 -9.40
CA THR A 27 51.79 -38.75 -8.60
C THR A 27 51.46 -38.59 -7.10
N LEU A 28 51.19 -39.72 -6.46
CA LEU A 28 50.79 -39.91 -5.06
C LEU A 28 51.96 -39.80 -4.07
N TRP A 29 51.64 -39.45 -2.82
CA TRP A 29 52.35 -40.02 -1.66
C TRP A 29 51.37 -40.41 -0.55
N ALA A 30 51.39 -41.69 -0.19
CA ALA A 30 50.66 -42.29 0.91
C ALA A 30 51.59 -42.43 2.11
N GLY A 31 51.13 -42.03 3.29
CA GLY A 31 51.79 -42.25 4.58
C GLY A 31 50.74 -42.61 5.62
N ALA A 32 50.88 -43.79 6.22
CA ALA A 32 49.85 -44.52 6.95
C ALA A 32 49.72 -44.14 8.45
N CYS A 33 48.49 -44.34 8.94
CA CYS A 33 48.08 -44.90 10.23
C CYS A 33 48.67 -44.37 11.56
N ARG A 34 47.76 -43.91 12.43
CA ARG A 34 47.54 -44.54 13.75
C ARG A 34 46.17 -44.16 14.32
N SER A 35 45.41 -45.19 14.67
CA SER A 35 44.12 -45.18 15.35
C SER A 35 44.29 -45.11 16.87
N ALA A 36 43.36 -44.42 17.53
CA ALA A 36 43.13 -44.45 18.98
C ALA A 36 41.60 -44.39 19.24
N PRO A 37 41.09 -44.97 20.34
CA PRO A 37 39.72 -45.51 20.46
C PRO A 37 38.66 -44.46 20.84
N PRO A 38 37.35 -44.78 20.74
CA PRO A 38 36.30 -43.84 21.08
C PRO A 38 36.11 -43.81 22.61
N GLU A 39 36.34 -42.65 23.23
CA GLU A 39 35.86 -42.39 24.58
C GLU A 39 34.36 -42.10 24.52
N THR A 40 33.63 -42.89 25.29
CA THR A 40 32.22 -42.74 25.63
C THR A 40 31.92 -41.33 26.13
N SER A 41 31.14 -40.55 25.37
CA SER A 41 30.58 -39.30 25.88
C SER A 41 29.47 -39.63 26.88
N SER A 42 29.80 -39.45 28.15
CA SER A 42 28.83 -39.21 29.21
C SER A 42 27.94 -38.05 28.78
N GLN A 43 26.62 -38.26 28.87
CA GLN A 43 25.60 -37.23 28.86
C GLN A 43 26.04 -36.07 29.78
N GLN A 44 26.47 -34.98 29.17
CA GLN A 44 26.35 -33.67 29.79
C GLN A 44 25.10 -33.09 29.17
N ASP A 45 24.03 -33.08 29.96
CA ASP A 45 22.83 -32.31 29.69
C ASP A 45 23.27 -30.88 29.39
N ALA A 46 23.29 -30.54 28.11
CA ALA A 46 23.56 -29.20 27.64
C ALA A 46 22.41 -28.33 28.13
N VAL A 47 22.66 -27.64 29.24
CA VAL A 47 21.84 -26.53 29.73
C VAL A 47 21.58 -25.62 28.55
N THR A 48 20.30 -25.59 28.15
CA THR A 48 19.80 -24.75 27.08
C THR A 48 20.13 -23.29 27.44
N PRO A 49 20.82 -22.50 26.61
CA PRO A 49 20.78 -21.07 26.77
C PRO A 49 19.40 -20.63 26.28
N THR A 50 18.42 -20.76 27.17
CA THR A 50 17.20 -19.98 27.08
C THR A 50 17.66 -18.53 27.14
N VAL A 51 17.28 -17.69 26.18
CA VAL A 51 17.35 -16.25 26.39
C VAL A 51 16.59 -16.01 27.69
N ALA A 52 17.33 -15.65 28.75
CA ALA A 52 16.79 -15.49 30.08
C ALA A 52 15.51 -14.67 30.00
N GLY A 53 14.45 -15.17 30.65
CA GLY A 53 13.07 -14.73 30.46
C GLY A 53 12.95 -13.23 30.29
N LYS A 54 12.27 -12.84 29.20
CA LYS A 54 11.86 -11.46 28.88
C LYS A 54 11.58 -10.70 30.18
N PRO A 55 12.36 -9.66 30.54
CA PRO A 55 11.97 -8.77 31.61
C PRO A 55 10.57 -8.24 31.27
N PRO A 56 9.63 -8.15 32.23
CA PRO A 56 8.32 -7.58 31.95
C PRO A 56 8.53 -6.21 31.33
N SER A 57 7.94 -6.01 30.14
CA SER A 57 7.86 -4.69 29.52
C SER A 57 7.39 -3.71 30.60
N GLY A 58 8.17 -2.67 30.88
CA GLY A 58 7.86 -1.66 31.88
C GLY A 58 6.45 -1.08 31.72
N PRO A 59 5.91 -0.42 32.76
CA PRO A 59 4.49 -0.11 32.88
C PRO A 59 4.00 0.66 31.65
N ARG A 60 3.00 0.06 30.99
CA ARG A 60 2.27 0.65 29.89
C ARG A 60 1.41 1.80 30.41
N THR A 61 1.67 3.03 29.99
CA THR A 61 0.64 4.07 29.98
C THR A 61 -0.22 3.86 28.72
N GLY A 62 -1.17 2.92 28.81
CA GLY A 62 -2.07 2.52 27.72
C GLY A 62 -2.17 1.01 27.60
N GLU A 63 -3.32 0.44 27.96
CA GLU A 63 -3.61 -1.00 27.99
C GLU A 63 -3.08 -1.78 26.77
N ASN A 64 -2.66 -3.04 27.01
CA ASN A 64 -2.25 -3.98 25.98
C ASN A 64 -3.42 -4.32 25.06
N ARG A 65 -3.69 -3.47 24.09
CA ARG A 65 -4.81 -3.64 23.18
C ARG A 65 -4.36 -4.56 22.06
N VAL A 66 -4.66 -5.85 22.20
CA VAL A 66 -4.54 -6.81 21.10
C VAL A 66 -5.51 -6.34 20.02
N THR A 67 -5.01 -5.86 18.88
CA THR A 67 -5.88 -5.44 17.78
C THR A 67 -6.58 -6.66 17.20
N THR A 68 -7.89 -6.53 16.94
CA THR A 68 -8.78 -7.63 16.52
C THR A 68 -8.65 -7.99 15.04
N ARG A 69 -7.71 -7.38 14.32
CA ARG A 69 -7.50 -7.64 12.89
C ARG A 69 -6.75 -8.97 12.72
N HIS A 70 -7.39 -9.87 11.98
CA HIS A 70 -6.78 -11.13 11.56
C HIS A 70 -5.94 -10.90 10.30
N TYR A 71 -4.70 -11.37 10.35
CA TYR A 71 -3.77 -11.36 9.22
C TYR A 71 -3.55 -12.79 8.76
N THR A 72 -3.37 -12.98 7.45
CA THR A 72 -3.19 -14.30 6.85
C THR A 72 -2.12 -14.22 5.77
N ARG A 73 -1.22 -15.20 5.74
CA ARG A 73 -0.26 -15.38 4.64
C ARG A 73 -1.01 -15.67 3.32
N PRO A 74 -0.78 -14.88 2.25
CA PRO A 74 -1.24 -15.22 0.91
C PRO A 74 -0.62 -16.52 0.38
N ASP A 75 -1.20 -17.10 -0.67
CA ASP A 75 -0.62 -18.29 -1.30
C ASP A 75 0.68 -17.99 -2.06
N ASP A 76 1.49 -19.03 -2.31
CA ASP A 76 2.80 -18.90 -2.94
C ASP A 76 2.74 -18.31 -4.36
N ALA A 77 1.67 -18.56 -5.12
CA ALA A 77 1.55 -18.01 -6.48
C ALA A 77 1.32 -16.50 -6.41
N THR A 78 0.44 -16.06 -5.50
CA THR A 78 0.24 -14.63 -5.19
C THR A 78 1.53 -13.97 -4.70
N LEU A 79 2.28 -14.62 -3.82
CA LEU A 79 3.55 -14.09 -3.31
C LEU A 79 4.64 -14.00 -4.38
N LYS A 80 4.76 -15.00 -5.27
CA LYS A 80 5.73 -14.95 -6.39
C LYS A 80 5.42 -13.87 -7.41
N ALA A 81 4.15 -13.54 -7.60
CA ALA A 81 3.76 -12.44 -8.47
C ALA A 81 4.10 -11.07 -7.85
N ARG A 82 3.95 -10.93 -6.52
CA ARG A 82 4.05 -9.64 -5.83
C ARG A 82 5.45 -9.31 -5.31
N LEU A 83 6.23 -10.31 -4.89
CA LEU A 83 7.53 -10.10 -4.25
C LEU A 83 8.64 -10.03 -5.29
N SER A 84 9.57 -9.09 -5.11
CA SER A 84 10.81 -9.11 -5.86
C SER A 84 11.64 -10.36 -5.52
N PRO A 85 12.61 -10.75 -6.37
CA PRO A 85 13.45 -11.91 -6.08
C PRO A 85 14.13 -11.83 -4.71
N LEU A 86 14.65 -10.65 -4.31
CA LEU A 86 15.29 -10.49 -3.00
C LEU A 86 14.27 -10.63 -1.85
N GLU A 87 13.10 -10.03 -1.97
CA GLU A 87 12.05 -10.12 -0.94
C GLU A 87 11.53 -11.55 -0.81
N TRP A 88 11.39 -12.28 -1.93
CA TRP A 88 11.07 -13.70 -1.92
C TRP A 88 12.16 -14.50 -1.20
N GLU A 89 13.43 -14.34 -1.59
CA GLU A 89 14.54 -15.06 -0.98
C GLU A 89 14.65 -14.77 0.52
N VAL A 90 14.50 -13.50 0.92
CA VAL A 90 14.54 -13.11 2.33
C VAL A 90 13.36 -13.68 3.09
N THR A 91 12.12 -13.44 2.64
CA THR A 91 10.93 -13.77 3.43
C THR A 91 10.58 -15.26 3.41
N GLN A 92 10.83 -15.96 2.30
CA GLN A 92 10.40 -17.35 2.10
C GLN A 92 11.55 -18.36 2.20
N ASN A 93 12.78 -17.99 1.82
CA ASN A 93 13.95 -18.88 1.81
C ASN A 93 14.99 -18.53 2.89
N ASP A 94 14.64 -17.66 3.84
CA ASP A 94 15.45 -17.26 4.99
C ASP A 94 16.79 -16.62 4.61
N ALA A 95 16.85 -15.95 3.45
CA ALA A 95 18.03 -15.19 3.04
C ALA A 95 18.21 -13.92 3.89
N THR A 96 19.40 -13.34 3.83
CA THR A 96 19.72 -12.07 4.49
C THR A 96 20.13 -11.05 3.43
N GLU A 97 19.50 -9.88 3.44
CA GLU A 97 19.85 -8.79 2.52
C GLU A 97 21.21 -8.16 2.89
N PRO A 98 21.91 -7.50 1.96
CA PRO A 98 23.21 -6.89 2.26
C PRO A 98 23.10 -5.71 3.26
N PRO A 99 24.06 -5.56 4.20
CA PRO A 99 24.08 -4.43 5.14
C PRO A 99 24.37 -3.12 4.40
N PHE A 100 23.83 -2.01 4.90
CA PHE A 100 24.01 -0.64 4.37
C PHE A 100 23.53 -0.44 2.92
N ARG A 101 22.96 -1.48 2.30
CA ARG A 101 22.45 -1.46 0.93
C ARG A 101 21.02 -1.97 0.90
N ASN A 102 20.22 -1.46 1.83
CA ASN A 102 18.82 -1.80 1.97
C ASN A 102 17.98 -0.56 2.26
N ARG A 103 16.66 -0.74 2.29
CA ARG A 103 15.71 0.38 2.26
C ARG A 103 15.59 1.11 3.61
N PHE A 104 15.77 0.41 4.74
CA PHE A 104 15.35 0.93 6.03
C PHE A 104 16.46 1.03 7.09
N TRP A 105 17.73 0.70 6.77
CA TRP A 105 18.82 0.84 7.74
C TRP A 105 18.93 2.28 8.29
N ASP A 106 18.96 3.29 7.41
CA ASP A 106 19.10 4.72 7.77
C ASP A 106 17.76 5.47 7.88
N HIS A 107 16.64 4.84 7.50
CA HIS A 107 15.32 5.46 7.53
C HIS A 107 14.91 5.95 8.94
N LYS A 108 14.41 7.20 9.03
CA LYS A 108 14.02 7.90 10.28
C LYS A 108 12.57 8.41 10.32
N GLY A 109 11.72 8.03 9.37
CA GLY A 109 10.32 8.47 9.36
C GLY A 109 9.52 7.93 10.55
N ASP A 110 8.55 8.72 11.03
CA ASP A 110 7.60 8.31 12.06
C ASP A 110 6.53 7.41 11.46
N GLY A 111 6.34 6.20 12.01
CA GLY A 111 5.36 5.24 11.50
C GLY A 111 5.57 3.80 11.95
N LEU A 112 4.84 2.88 11.31
CA LEU A 112 4.93 1.45 11.55
C LEU A 112 5.73 0.73 10.48
N TYR A 113 6.43 -0.32 10.89
CA TYR A 113 6.99 -1.34 10.02
C TYR A 113 6.10 -2.57 10.11
N VAL A 114 5.52 -2.95 8.98
CA VAL A 114 4.59 -4.06 8.85
C VAL A 114 5.21 -5.17 8.00
N ASP A 115 4.75 -6.40 8.20
CA ASP A 115 5.14 -7.55 7.40
C ASP A 115 4.81 -7.31 5.93
N LEU A 116 5.81 -7.43 5.06
CA LEU A 116 5.61 -7.34 3.62
C LEU A 116 4.66 -8.43 3.11
N VAL A 117 4.65 -9.61 3.74
CA VAL A 117 3.87 -10.78 3.32
C VAL A 117 2.41 -10.65 3.73
N SER A 118 2.12 -10.53 5.02
CA SER A 118 0.74 -10.53 5.54
C SER A 118 0.15 -9.15 5.83
N GLY A 119 0.99 -8.11 5.90
CA GLY A 119 0.59 -6.77 6.35
C GLY A 119 0.39 -6.64 7.86
N GLU A 120 0.76 -7.64 8.67
CA GLU A 120 0.67 -7.55 10.12
C GLU A 120 1.67 -6.52 10.69
N PRO A 121 1.30 -5.73 11.71
CA PRO A 121 2.17 -4.72 12.28
C PRO A 121 3.24 -5.39 13.17
N LEU A 122 4.52 -5.12 12.87
CA LEU A 122 5.65 -5.80 13.51
C LEU A 122 6.39 -4.88 14.47
N PHE A 123 6.79 -3.69 14.00
CA PHE A 123 7.63 -2.77 14.77
C PHE A 123 7.17 -1.31 14.62
N SER A 124 7.46 -0.49 15.63
CA SER A 124 7.23 0.96 15.58
C SER A 124 8.55 1.69 15.35
N SER A 125 8.52 2.81 14.63
CA SER A 125 9.69 3.70 14.52
C SER A 125 10.14 4.24 15.89
N ARG A 126 9.25 4.28 16.89
CA ARG A 126 9.59 4.67 18.29
C ARG A 126 10.56 3.70 18.96
N ASP A 127 10.55 2.44 18.53
CA ASP A 127 11.45 1.39 19.04
C ASP A 127 12.66 1.18 18.12
N LYS A 128 12.75 1.89 16.99
CA LYS A 128 13.88 1.81 16.06
C LYS A 128 15.09 2.58 16.60
N PHE A 129 16.28 2.00 16.48
CA PHE A 129 17.53 2.65 16.83
C PHE A 129 18.64 2.32 15.84
N ASP A 130 19.74 3.08 15.89
CA ASP A 130 20.93 2.82 15.11
C ASP A 130 21.86 1.85 15.86
N SER A 131 22.02 0.65 15.31
CA SER A 131 22.91 -0.38 15.88
C SER A 131 24.29 -0.41 15.24
N GLY A 132 24.54 0.38 14.18
CA GLY A 132 25.76 0.31 13.39
C GLY A 132 25.93 -0.96 12.55
N THR A 133 24.94 -1.86 12.53
CA THR A 133 25.03 -3.14 11.80
C THR A 133 24.71 -3.04 10.31
N GLY A 134 24.05 -1.97 9.90
CA GLY A 134 23.60 -1.78 8.52
C GLY A 134 22.24 -2.41 8.19
N TRP A 135 21.47 -2.84 9.20
CA TRP A 135 20.06 -3.25 9.06
C TRP A 135 19.18 -2.46 10.03
N PRO A 136 17.87 -2.25 9.72
CA PRO A 136 16.95 -1.68 10.67
C PRO A 136 16.91 -2.52 11.96
N SER A 137 17.09 -1.83 13.08
CA SER A 137 17.18 -2.47 14.40
C SER A 137 16.13 -1.89 15.34
N PHE A 138 15.44 -2.77 16.07
CA PHE A 138 14.37 -2.40 17.00
C PHE A 138 14.61 -3.00 18.37
N THR A 139 14.13 -2.33 19.42
CA THR A 139 14.27 -2.81 20.80
C THR A 139 13.20 -3.84 21.19
N ARG A 140 12.07 -3.83 20.49
CA ARG A 140 10.88 -4.67 20.74
C ARG A 140 9.90 -4.63 19.57
N ALA A 141 9.04 -5.65 19.48
CA ALA A 141 7.86 -5.64 18.62
C ALA A 141 6.80 -4.63 19.10
N VAL A 142 5.95 -4.18 18.18
CA VAL A 142 4.88 -3.20 18.47
C VAL A 142 3.81 -3.78 19.40
N GLU A 143 3.53 -5.08 19.27
CA GLU A 143 2.59 -5.84 20.09
C GLU A 143 3.16 -7.22 20.43
N ASP A 144 2.74 -7.76 21.57
CA ASP A 144 3.04 -9.14 21.93
C ASP A 144 2.31 -10.10 20.94
N GLY A 145 3.00 -11.15 20.49
CA GLY A 145 2.41 -12.20 19.64
C GLY A 145 2.42 -11.94 18.13
N ARG A 146 2.88 -10.77 17.66
CA ARG A 146 3.06 -10.47 16.22
C ARG A 146 4.34 -11.05 15.62
N VAL A 147 5.31 -11.34 16.49
CA VAL A 147 6.60 -11.90 16.13
C VAL A 147 6.75 -13.25 16.80
N ALA A 148 7.16 -14.26 16.04
CA ALA A 148 7.54 -15.58 16.50
C ALA A 148 9.07 -15.69 16.54
N GLU A 149 9.59 -16.19 17.66
CA GLU A 149 11.02 -16.44 17.85
C GLU A 149 11.29 -17.94 17.67
N ARG A 150 12.22 -18.29 16.78
CA ARG A 150 12.60 -19.68 16.49
C ARG A 150 14.09 -19.88 16.67
N ARG A 151 14.49 -21.05 17.16
CA ARG A 151 15.91 -21.40 17.29
C ARG A 151 16.48 -21.68 15.90
N ASP A 152 17.52 -20.95 15.52
CA ASP A 152 18.27 -21.12 14.27
C ASP A 152 19.66 -21.66 14.57
N VAL A 153 20.02 -22.80 13.95
CA VAL A 153 21.32 -23.46 14.06
C VAL A 153 22.07 -23.53 12.71
N LYS A 154 21.56 -22.84 11.69
CA LYS A 154 22.16 -22.81 10.35
C LYS A 154 23.55 -22.15 10.40
N HIS A 155 24.40 -22.52 9.45
CA HIS A 155 25.78 -22.01 9.32
C HIS A 155 26.67 -22.19 10.57
N GLY A 156 26.34 -23.15 11.44
CA GLY A 156 27.15 -23.46 12.63
C GLY A 156 27.04 -22.44 13.76
N MET A 157 26.06 -21.54 13.71
CA MET A 157 25.81 -20.52 14.74
C MET A 157 24.46 -20.80 15.42
N VAL A 158 24.37 -20.59 16.73
CA VAL A 158 23.09 -20.61 17.45
C VAL A 158 22.56 -19.18 17.53
N ARG A 159 21.46 -18.91 16.84
CA ARG A 159 20.78 -17.61 16.81
C ARG A 159 19.30 -17.80 17.12
N VAL A 160 18.61 -16.71 17.42
CA VAL A 160 17.16 -16.68 17.54
C VAL A 160 16.61 -15.96 16.32
N GLU A 161 16.06 -16.73 15.39
CA GLU A 161 15.35 -16.23 14.23
C GLU A 161 14.06 -15.55 14.66
N VAL A 162 13.73 -14.48 13.97
CA VAL A 162 12.51 -13.69 14.12
C VAL A 162 11.69 -13.88 12.86
N ARG A 163 10.44 -14.34 13.01
CA ARG A 163 9.46 -14.50 11.92
C ARG A 163 8.18 -13.74 12.23
N SER A 164 7.45 -13.33 11.19
CA SER A 164 6.10 -12.78 11.35
C SER A 164 5.14 -13.90 11.77
N ALA A 165 4.27 -13.64 12.75
CA ALA A 165 3.45 -14.69 13.36
C ALA A 165 2.34 -15.20 12.44
N ALA A 166 1.71 -14.30 11.68
CA ALA A 166 0.63 -14.62 10.76
C ALA A 166 1.13 -14.92 9.34
N GLY A 167 2.22 -14.25 8.91
CA GLY A 167 2.81 -14.43 7.58
C GLY A 167 3.82 -15.57 7.48
N ASP A 168 4.33 -16.07 8.61
CA ASP A 168 5.50 -16.94 8.71
C ASP A 168 6.68 -16.45 7.84
N ALA A 169 6.84 -15.14 7.68
CA ALA A 169 7.90 -14.55 6.88
C ALA A 169 9.18 -14.47 7.70
N HIS A 170 10.32 -14.87 7.16
CA HIS A 170 11.62 -14.62 7.79
C HIS A 170 11.88 -13.10 7.83
N LEU A 171 12.07 -12.59 9.05
CA LEU A 171 12.33 -11.17 9.29
C LEU A 171 13.82 -10.94 9.54
N GLY A 172 14.45 -11.77 10.36
CA GLY A 172 15.86 -11.63 10.72
C GLY A 172 16.16 -12.35 12.02
N HIS A 173 16.91 -11.71 12.93
CA HIS A 173 17.31 -12.32 14.19
C HIS A 173 17.25 -11.32 15.34
N VAL A 174 17.04 -11.84 16.56
CA VAL A 174 17.09 -11.06 17.80
C VAL A 174 18.35 -11.41 18.58
N PHE A 175 19.00 -10.38 19.12
CA PHE A 175 20.26 -10.47 19.86
C PHE A 175 20.13 -9.79 21.24
N PRO A 176 20.82 -10.29 22.28
CA PRO A 176 20.80 -9.72 23.63
C PRO A 176 21.82 -8.59 23.84
N ASP A 177 22.11 -7.82 22.78
CA ASP A 177 23.09 -6.71 22.77
C ASP A 177 22.43 -5.36 22.42
N GLY A 178 21.11 -5.26 22.63
CA GLY A 178 20.36 -4.03 22.40
C GLY A 178 20.46 -3.04 23.55
N PRO A 179 19.98 -1.80 23.34
CA PRO A 179 19.96 -0.79 24.38
C PRO A 179 18.92 -1.11 25.47
N ALA A 180 19.09 -0.48 26.63
CA ALA A 180 18.08 -0.46 27.67
C ALA A 180 16.77 0.18 27.16
N PRO A 181 15.58 -0.18 27.69
CA PRO A 181 15.38 -1.07 28.84
C PRO A 181 15.26 -2.56 28.50
N THR A 182 15.06 -2.92 27.23
CA THR A 182 14.83 -4.33 26.85
C THR A 182 16.13 -5.13 26.80
N GLY A 183 17.26 -4.49 26.46
CA GLY A 183 18.52 -5.19 26.19
C GLY A 183 18.49 -6.02 24.90
N LEU A 184 17.40 -5.93 24.13
CA LEU A 184 17.19 -6.73 22.92
C LEU A 184 17.38 -5.88 21.67
N ARG A 185 17.99 -6.48 20.66
CA ARG A 185 18.13 -5.92 19.32
C ARG A 185 17.52 -6.87 18.31
N TYR A 186 16.31 -6.55 17.86
CA TYR A 186 15.69 -7.15 16.70
C TYR A 186 16.35 -6.57 15.45
N CYS A 187 17.24 -7.33 14.82
CA CYS A 187 17.97 -6.95 13.61
C CYS A 187 17.24 -7.55 12.41
N ILE A 188 16.56 -6.70 11.63
CA ILE A 188 15.53 -7.14 10.67
C ILE A 188 15.95 -6.78 9.25
N ASN A 189 15.62 -7.63 8.29
CA ASN A 189 15.77 -7.34 6.88
C ASN A 189 14.70 -6.36 6.42
N SER A 190 15.10 -5.27 5.78
CA SER A 190 14.21 -4.31 5.11
C SER A 190 13.36 -4.98 4.04
N ALA A 191 13.90 -5.96 3.31
CA ALA A 191 13.19 -6.76 2.32
C ALA A 191 12.04 -7.62 2.91
N SER A 192 11.92 -7.71 4.24
CA SER A 192 10.77 -8.32 4.92
C SER A 192 9.72 -7.32 5.39
N LEU A 193 10.01 -6.02 5.26
CA LEU A 193 9.23 -4.94 5.84
C LEU A 193 8.62 -4.04 4.78
N ARG A 194 7.47 -3.48 5.13
CA ARG A 194 6.89 -2.30 4.48
C ARG A 194 6.69 -1.22 5.54
N PHE A 195 6.99 0.03 5.19
CA PHE A 195 6.81 1.15 6.10
C PHE A 195 5.47 1.86 5.85
N VAL A 196 4.75 2.19 6.92
CA VAL A 196 3.49 2.94 6.91
C VAL A 196 3.69 4.20 7.75
N PRO A 197 3.78 5.40 7.14
CA PRO A 197 3.99 6.64 7.88
C PRO A 197 2.76 6.99 8.72
N VAL A 198 2.95 7.76 9.81
CA VAL A 198 1.89 8.09 10.78
C VAL A 198 0.62 8.63 10.11
N GLU A 199 0.78 9.53 9.16
CA GLU A 199 -0.32 10.16 8.41
C GLU A 199 -1.14 9.18 7.56
N GLN A 200 -0.61 7.99 7.28
CA GLN A 200 -1.28 6.94 6.51
C GLN A 200 -1.79 5.79 7.38
N LEU A 201 -1.54 5.81 8.70
CA LEU A 201 -1.94 4.70 9.58
C LEU A 201 -3.44 4.42 9.52
N ALA A 202 -4.29 5.44 9.67
CA ALA A 202 -5.73 5.21 9.63
C ALA A 202 -6.21 4.74 8.25
N ALA A 203 -5.73 5.41 7.19
CA ALA A 203 -6.09 5.09 5.80
C ALA A 203 -5.71 3.64 5.42
N GLN A 204 -4.63 3.11 5.98
CA GLN A 204 -4.20 1.72 5.71
C GLN A 204 -4.73 0.70 6.73
N GLY A 205 -5.66 1.09 7.60
CA GLY A 205 -6.28 0.21 8.58
C GLY A 205 -5.38 -0.15 9.77
N TYR A 206 -4.46 0.76 10.12
CA TYR A 206 -3.59 0.74 11.31
C TYR A 206 -3.89 1.92 12.25
N GLY A 207 -5.09 2.52 12.17
CA GLY A 207 -5.47 3.70 12.95
C GLY A 207 -5.34 3.50 14.47
N ASP A 208 -5.50 2.27 14.95
CA ASP A 208 -5.34 1.89 16.36
C ASP A 208 -3.92 2.16 16.90
N TYR A 209 -2.92 2.29 16.03
CA TYR A 209 -1.53 2.56 16.41
C TYR A 209 -1.17 4.05 16.39
N ALA A 210 -2.06 4.94 15.92
CA ALA A 210 -1.83 6.39 15.91
C ALA A 210 -1.46 6.98 17.30
N PRO A 211 -2.03 6.50 18.42
CA PRO A 211 -1.64 6.96 19.76
C PRO A 211 -0.17 6.74 20.11
N LEU A 212 0.52 5.76 19.52
CA LEU A 212 1.97 5.54 19.73
C LEU A 212 2.82 6.74 19.27
N PHE A 213 2.26 7.59 18.42
CA PHE A 213 2.94 8.72 17.82
C PHE A 213 2.40 10.07 18.31
N GLY A 214 1.56 10.09 19.35
CA GLY A 214 0.98 11.30 19.91
C GLY A 214 -0.26 11.82 19.17
N GLY A 215 -0.81 11.06 18.22
CA GLY A 215 -2.09 11.35 17.59
C GLY A 215 -3.26 10.88 18.46
N THR A 216 -4.32 11.68 18.58
CA THR A 216 -5.63 11.12 18.96
C THR A 216 -6.05 10.12 17.88
N ALA A 217 -6.73 9.04 18.26
CA ALA A 217 -7.42 8.15 17.33
C ALA A 217 -8.52 8.96 16.62
N THR A 218 -8.11 9.73 15.63
CA THR A 218 -8.91 10.55 14.77
C THR A 218 -8.34 10.27 13.39
N PRO A 219 -9.12 9.65 12.49
CA PRO A 219 -8.65 9.45 11.12
C PRO A 219 -8.14 10.81 10.61
N PRO A 220 -6.88 10.93 10.20
CA PRO A 220 -6.47 12.11 9.49
C PRO A 220 -7.37 12.17 8.26
N ALA A 221 -8.10 13.28 8.11
CA ALA A 221 -8.79 13.61 6.88
C ALA A 221 -7.81 13.34 5.74
N ALA A 222 -8.18 12.43 4.84
CA ALA A 222 -7.30 11.96 3.78
C ALA A 222 -6.66 13.18 3.10
N LYS A 223 -5.36 13.32 3.27
CA LYS A 223 -4.56 14.26 2.49
C LYS A 223 -4.56 13.71 1.08
N THR A 224 -5.25 14.41 0.21
CA THR A 224 -5.40 14.11 -1.21
C THR A 224 -4.14 14.52 -1.97
N ASP A 225 -3.08 13.70 -1.93
CA ASP A 225 -2.04 13.75 -2.97
C ASP A 225 -2.12 12.48 -3.83
N ASN A 226 -2.72 12.66 -5.00
CA ASN A 226 -2.92 11.63 -6.02
C ASN A 226 -1.57 11.20 -6.65
N SER A 227 -0.71 10.47 -5.93
CA SER A 227 0.56 10.01 -6.49
C SER A 227 0.41 8.73 -7.33
N CYS A 228 -0.31 8.87 -8.43
CA CYS A 228 0.16 8.35 -9.70
C CYS A 228 -0.03 9.43 -10.74
N ALA A 229 0.84 10.44 -10.70
CA ALA A 229 1.07 11.26 -11.87
C ALA A 229 1.49 10.31 -13.01
N ALA A 230 0.80 10.40 -14.16
CA ALA A 230 1.21 9.69 -15.36
C ALA A 230 2.72 9.92 -15.59
N PRO A 231 3.54 8.85 -15.70
CA PRO A 231 4.95 9.04 -15.97
C PRO A 231 5.13 9.69 -17.36
N PRO A 232 6.25 10.41 -17.60
CA PRO A 232 6.55 10.99 -18.91
C PRO A 232 6.46 9.95 -20.04
N PRO A 233 6.17 10.36 -21.29
CA PRO A 233 6.08 9.42 -22.40
C PRO A 233 7.39 8.64 -22.57
N GLY A 234 7.36 7.34 -22.23
CA GLY A 234 8.51 6.43 -22.34
C GLY A 234 8.88 5.66 -21.08
N ASP A 235 8.35 6.03 -19.91
CA ASP A 235 8.63 5.33 -18.64
C ASP A 235 7.49 4.40 -18.21
N ALA A 236 7.83 3.26 -17.60
CA ALA A 236 6.86 2.33 -17.05
C ALA A 236 6.36 2.80 -15.66
N PRO A 237 5.04 2.75 -15.37
CA PRO A 237 4.51 3.12 -14.06
C PRO A 237 5.02 2.17 -12.97
N GLY A 238 5.63 2.72 -11.92
CA GLY A 238 6.25 1.97 -10.82
C GLY A 238 5.28 1.43 -9.76
N CYS A 239 4.02 1.16 -10.09
CA CYS A 239 3.00 0.65 -9.16
C CYS A 239 2.13 -0.39 -9.86
N GLU A 240 2.02 -1.61 -9.30
CA GLU A 240 1.22 -2.68 -9.89
C GLU A 240 -0.30 -2.55 -9.70
N SER A 241 -0.76 -1.54 -8.96
CA SER A 241 -2.02 -0.81 -9.19
C SER A 241 -2.05 0.36 -8.21
N THR A 242 -2.10 1.59 -8.72
CA THR A 242 -2.44 2.74 -7.88
C THR A 242 -3.94 2.82 -7.79
N LEU A 243 -4.46 2.87 -6.56
CA LEU A 243 -5.85 3.18 -6.33
C LEU A 243 -6.14 4.56 -6.93
N GLU A 244 -7.31 4.70 -7.53
CA GLU A 244 -7.73 5.95 -8.15
C GLU A 244 -8.85 6.59 -7.30
N THR A 245 -8.88 7.92 -7.28
CA THR A 245 -9.90 8.69 -6.55
C THR A 245 -10.78 9.48 -7.53
N ALA A 246 -12.10 9.31 -7.40
CA ALA A 246 -13.11 10.11 -8.09
C ALA A 246 -13.84 11.01 -7.08
N ILE A 247 -14.21 12.22 -7.49
CA ILE A 247 -15.09 13.10 -6.72
C ILE A 247 -16.28 13.47 -7.60
N LEU A 248 -17.47 13.02 -7.19
CA LEU A 248 -18.68 13.04 -8.01
C LEU A 248 -19.81 13.75 -7.25
N ALA A 249 -20.61 14.56 -7.94
CA ALA A 249 -21.83 15.18 -7.42
C ALA A 249 -22.98 14.92 -8.40
N GLY A 250 -24.15 14.56 -7.87
CA GLY A 250 -25.29 14.13 -8.68
C GLY A 250 -26.61 14.19 -7.92
N GLY A 251 -26.73 15.12 -6.97
CA GLY A 251 -27.89 15.24 -6.08
C GLY A 251 -27.55 14.96 -4.63
N CYS A 252 -28.55 14.56 -3.84
CA CYS A 252 -28.36 14.16 -2.44
C CYS A 252 -27.29 13.06 -2.33
N PHE A 253 -26.21 13.35 -1.61
CA PHE A 253 -25.07 12.43 -1.52
C PHE A 253 -25.35 11.12 -0.78
N TRP A 254 -26.46 11.01 -0.04
CA TRP A 254 -26.83 9.80 0.71
C TRP A 254 -27.21 8.66 -0.23
N GLY A 255 -28.11 8.96 -1.18
CA GLY A 255 -28.49 8.01 -2.22
C GLY A 255 -27.32 7.69 -3.13
N MET A 256 -26.41 8.64 -3.34
CA MET A 256 -25.22 8.37 -4.13
C MET A 256 -24.26 7.40 -3.45
N GLU A 257 -23.93 7.67 -2.19
CA GLU A 257 -23.02 6.85 -1.39
C GLU A 257 -23.51 5.40 -1.30
N GLU A 258 -24.81 5.21 -1.07
CA GLU A 258 -25.42 3.89 -0.93
C GLU A 258 -25.32 3.04 -2.19
N ILE A 259 -25.51 3.64 -3.37
CA ILE A 259 -25.37 2.90 -4.63
C ILE A 259 -23.89 2.65 -4.96
N ILE A 260 -23.04 3.65 -4.81
CA ILE A 260 -21.63 3.56 -5.24
C ILE A 260 -20.83 2.61 -4.36
N ARG A 261 -21.11 2.51 -3.06
CA ARG A 261 -20.38 1.58 -2.18
C ARG A 261 -20.54 0.12 -2.53
N GLU A 262 -21.64 -0.25 -3.18
CA GLU A 262 -21.90 -1.64 -3.60
C GLU A 262 -21.23 -1.99 -4.94
N VAL A 263 -20.63 -1.01 -5.61
CA VAL A 263 -20.00 -1.21 -6.93
C VAL A 263 -18.73 -2.05 -6.78
N PRO A 264 -18.61 -3.19 -7.50
CA PRO A 264 -17.40 -3.99 -7.48
C PRO A 264 -16.18 -3.17 -7.92
N GLY A 265 -15.15 -3.15 -7.07
CA GLY A 265 -13.93 -2.37 -7.30
C GLY A 265 -13.89 -1.04 -6.54
N VAL A 266 -15.01 -0.57 -6.00
CA VAL A 266 -15.02 0.51 -5.00
C VAL A 266 -14.51 -0.04 -3.67
N LEU A 267 -13.63 0.73 -3.03
CA LEU A 267 -12.97 0.36 -1.78
C LEU A 267 -13.41 1.27 -0.63
N GLU A 268 -13.56 2.56 -0.90
CA GLU A 268 -13.98 3.55 0.10
C GLU A 268 -14.92 4.58 -0.51
N THR A 269 -15.86 5.05 0.30
CA THR A 269 -16.78 6.14 -0.02
C THR A 269 -16.83 7.12 1.13
N GLU A 270 -16.87 8.41 0.83
CA GLU A 270 -17.04 9.45 1.84
C GLU A 270 -17.84 10.62 1.26
N VAL A 271 -18.88 11.03 1.96
CA VAL A 271 -19.71 12.17 1.55
C VAL A 271 -19.14 13.47 2.08
N GLY A 272 -19.30 14.54 1.31
CA GLY A 272 -18.72 15.84 1.64
C GLY A 272 -19.17 16.97 0.74
N TYR A 273 -18.43 18.07 0.83
CA TYR A 273 -18.71 19.33 0.17
C TYR A 273 -17.49 19.79 -0.62
N THR A 274 -17.69 20.20 -1.87
CA THR A 274 -16.63 20.76 -2.71
C THR A 274 -17.17 21.69 -3.79
N GLY A 275 -16.28 22.41 -4.49
CA GLY A 275 -16.64 23.27 -5.62
C GLY A 275 -17.28 24.61 -5.23
N GLY A 276 -17.26 24.99 -3.95
CA GLY A 276 -17.75 26.27 -3.45
C GLY A 276 -16.66 27.22 -2.96
N ASN A 277 -17.09 28.30 -2.33
CA ASN A 277 -16.25 29.47 -2.06
C ASN A 277 -15.54 29.45 -0.68
N SER A 278 -15.85 28.49 0.18
CA SER A 278 -15.30 28.38 1.55
C SER A 278 -14.44 27.13 1.70
N SER A 279 -13.35 27.21 2.46
CA SER A 279 -12.43 26.11 2.75
C SER A 279 -12.89 25.18 3.88
N SER A 280 -13.98 25.51 4.59
CA SER A 280 -14.54 24.68 5.67
C SER A 280 -16.07 24.80 5.73
N PRO A 281 -16.79 24.40 4.66
CA PRO A 281 -18.25 24.41 4.65
C PRO A 281 -18.83 23.46 5.70
N ARG A 282 -19.95 23.86 6.30
CA ARG A 282 -20.81 22.99 7.11
C ARG A 282 -22.13 22.76 6.39
N TYR A 283 -22.84 21.70 6.76
CA TYR A 283 -24.16 21.42 6.18
C TYR A 283 -25.10 22.63 6.23
N GLU A 284 -25.08 23.35 7.36
CA GLU A 284 -25.89 24.56 7.58
C GLU A 284 -25.63 25.67 6.55
N ASP A 285 -24.41 25.77 6.04
CA ASP A 285 -24.05 26.73 5.00
C ASP A 285 -24.48 26.21 3.61
N VAL A 286 -24.22 24.94 3.36
CA VAL A 286 -24.44 24.26 2.06
C VAL A 286 -25.91 24.12 1.74
N LYS A 287 -26.76 23.76 2.71
CA LYS A 287 -28.20 23.57 2.50
C LYS A 287 -28.93 24.83 2.01
N THR A 288 -28.32 26.01 2.19
CA THR A 288 -28.87 27.28 1.70
C THR A 288 -28.66 27.50 0.20
N GLY A 289 -27.79 26.72 -0.45
CA GLY A 289 -27.37 26.89 -1.84
C GLY A 289 -26.45 28.10 -2.10
N ARG A 290 -26.18 28.93 -1.07
CA ARG A 290 -25.38 30.16 -1.21
C ARG A 290 -23.88 29.96 -1.10
N SER A 291 -23.43 28.83 -0.57
CA SER A 291 -22.01 28.53 -0.36
C SER A 291 -21.25 28.22 -1.67
N GLY A 292 -21.99 27.89 -2.73
CA GLY A 292 -21.46 27.41 -4.02
C GLY A 292 -21.03 25.94 -4.01
N HIS A 293 -20.95 25.30 -2.83
CA HIS A 293 -20.55 23.91 -2.72
C HIS A 293 -21.62 22.97 -3.28
N ALA A 294 -21.18 21.90 -3.92
CA ALA A 294 -22.00 20.72 -4.21
C ALA A 294 -21.92 19.74 -3.02
N GLU A 295 -23.02 19.03 -2.77
CA GLU A 295 -22.96 17.73 -2.11
C GLU A 295 -22.25 16.76 -3.04
N ALA A 296 -21.16 16.17 -2.57
CA ALA A 296 -20.28 15.35 -3.37
C ALA A 296 -19.89 14.07 -2.62
N LEU A 297 -19.50 13.07 -3.39
CA LEU A 297 -19.01 11.78 -2.95
C LEU A 297 -17.56 11.63 -3.42
N ARG A 298 -16.65 11.41 -2.48
CA ARG A 298 -15.29 10.95 -2.75
C ARG A 298 -15.29 9.43 -2.78
N VAL A 299 -14.75 8.84 -3.85
CA VAL A 299 -14.75 7.40 -4.11
C VAL A 299 -13.32 6.97 -4.35
N VAL A 300 -12.82 6.02 -3.56
CA VAL A 300 -11.54 5.34 -3.81
C VAL A 300 -11.83 3.99 -4.41
N PHE A 301 -11.21 3.67 -5.54
CA PHE A 301 -11.46 2.42 -6.26
C PHE A 301 -10.19 1.82 -6.84
N ASP A 302 -10.22 0.52 -7.08
CA ASP A 302 -9.15 -0.26 -7.70
C ASP A 302 -9.33 -0.24 -9.23
N PRO A 303 -8.47 0.48 -10.00
CA PRO A 303 -8.60 0.56 -11.45
C PRO A 303 -8.35 -0.77 -12.16
N ALA A 304 -7.79 -1.79 -11.48
CA ALA A 304 -7.70 -3.14 -12.02
C ALA A 304 -9.06 -3.87 -12.03
N LYS A 305 -10.03 -3.41 -11.23
CA LYS A 305 -11.38 -3.99 -11.12
C LYS A 305 -12.47 -3.09 -11.69
N LEU A 306 -12.29 -1.77 -11.59
CA LEU A 306 -13.26 -0.77 -12.03
C LEU A 306 -12.53 0.40 -12.67
N SER A 307 -12.68 0.58 -13.98
CA SER A 307 -12.09 1.76 -14.64
C SER A 307 -12.86 3.03 -14.29
N TYR A 308 -12.19 4.20 -14.27
CA TYR A 308 -12.86 5.49 -14.12
C TYR A 308 -13.97 5.70 -15.17
N ALA A 309 -13.74 5.25 -16.41
CA ALA A 309 -14.75 5.33 -17.47
C ALA A 309 -16.00 4.49 -17.15
N SER A 310 -15.82 3.25 -16.66
CA SER A 310 -16.93 2.39 -16.23
C SER A 310 -17.65 2.95 -15.01
N LEU A 311 -16.93 3.47 -14.01
CA LEU A 311 -17.53 4.17 -12.87
C LEU A 311 -18.45 5.31 -13.34
N LEU A 312 -18.03 6.08 -14.35
CA LEU A 312 -18.85 7.15 -14.89
C LEU A 312 -20.04 6.64 -15.74
N GLU A 313 -19.77 5.78 -16.72
CA GLU A 313 -20.75 5.37 -17.73
C GLU A 313 -21.77 4.37 -17.20
N GLU A 314 -21.33 3.40 -16.42
CA GLU A 314 -22.16 2.28 -15.96
C GLU A 314 -22.91 2.63 -14.67
N TRP A 315 -22.38 3.57 -13.88
CA TRP A 315 -22.91 3.91 -12.55
C TRP A 315 -23.34 5.37 -12.44
N PHE A 316 -22.40 6.32 -12.46
CA PHE A 316 -22.69 7.73 -12.18
C PHE A 316 -23.76 8.33 -13.11
N PHE A 317 -23.64 8.13 -14.42
CA PHE A 317 -24.60 8.67 -15.38
C PHE A 317 -25.94 7.92 -15.42
N LYS A 318 -26.08 6.78 -14.73
CA LYS A 318 -27.33 6.02 -14.65
C LYS A 318 -28.06 6.19 -13.31
N MET A 319 -27.34 6.51 -12.24
CA MET A 319 -27.89 6.60 -10.90
C MET A 319 -28.65 7.91 -10.60
N HIS A 320 -28.38 8.98 -11.38
CA HIS A 320 -29.03 10.29 -11.24
C HIS A 320 -29.52 10.82 -12.59
N ASP A 321 -30.31 11.91 -12.61
CA ASP A 321 -30.68 12.61 -13.85
C ASP A 321 -29.62 13.68 -14.16
N PRO A 322 -28.75 13.46 -15.16
CA PRO A 322 -27.64 14.37 -15.44
C PRO A 322 -28.07 15.51 -16.37
N THR A 323 -29.38 15.68 -16.64
CA THR A 323 -29.95 16.70 -17.52
C THR A 323 -30.60 17.86 -16.75
N THR A 324 -30.78 17.71 -15.44
CA THR A 324 -31.39 18.72 -14.59
C THR A 324 -30.36 19.67 -13.99
N VAL A 325 -30.44 20.95 -14.35
CA VAL A 325 -29.57 22.00 -13.79
C VAL A 325 -29.97 22.27 -12.34
N ASN A 326 -28.99 22.20 -11.42
CA ASN A 326 -29.14 22.54 -10.00
C ASN A 326 -30.34 21.85 -9.32
N ARG A 327 -30.57 20.58 -9.66
CA ARG A 327 -31.66 19.78 -9.12
C ARG A 327 -31.36 18.30 -9.32
N GLN A 328 -31.80 17.49 -8.37
CA GLN A 328 -31.99 16.06 -8.57
C GLN A 328 -33.29 15.61 -7.91
N GLY A 329 -34.23 15.10 -8.70
CA GLY A 329 -35.56 14.74 -8.20
C GLY A 329 -36.25 15.93 -7.50
N ASN A 330 -36.63 15.73 -6.23
CA ASN A 330 -37.26 16.77 -5.40
C ASN A 330 -36.24 17.70 -4.72
N ASP A 331 -34.95 17.39 -4.79
CA ASP A 331 -33.89 18.18 -4.18
C ASP A 331 -33.47 19.30 -5.14
N VAL A 332 -33.87 20.53 -4.82
CA VAL A 332 -33.65 21.72 -5.66
C VAL A 332 -32.63 22.64 -5.03
N GLY A 333 -31.57 22.96 -5.77
CA GLY A 333 -30.49 23.82 -5.31
C GLY A 333 -29.18 23.53 -6.03
N SER A 334 -28.30 24.54 -6.10
CA SER A 334 -26.97 24.40 -6.71
C SER A 334 -26.10 23.36 -6.03
N GLN A 335 -26.37 23.06 -4.75
CA GLN A 335 -25.72 21.99 -4.01
C GLN A 335 -26.06 20.59 -4.53
N TYR A 336 -27.16 20.44 -5.28
CA TYR A 336 -27.61 19.17 -5.86
C TYR A 336 -27.30 19.04 -7.35
N ARG A 337 -26.44 19.91 -7.89
CA ARG A 337 -26.06 19.88 -9.31
C ARG A 337 -25.27 18.61 -9.65
N SER A 338 -25.38 18.21 -10.91
CA SER A 338 -24.52 17.18 -11.49
C SER A 338 -23.14 17.76 -11.82
N ALA A 339 -22.08 17.22 -11.22
CA ALA A 339 -20.70 17.64 -11.48
C ALA A 339 -19.70 16.50 -11.28
N ILE A 340 -18.62 16.53 -12.05
CA ILE A 340 -17.45 15.65 -11.92
C ILE A 340 -16.25 16.54 -11.60
N PHE A 341 -15.66 16.32 -10.43
CA PHE A 341 -14.49 17.06 -9.93
C PHE A 341 -13.24 16.23 -10.19
N THR A 342 -12.55 16.52 -11.29
CA THR A 342 -11.46 15.68 -11.82
C THR A 342 -10.16 15.91 -11.06
N THR A 343 -9.53 14.83 -10.60
CA THR A 343 -8.30 14.90 -9.80
C THR A 343 -7.02 14.88 -10.65
N THR A 344 -7.12 14.46 -11.90
CA THR A 344 -6.03 14.43 -12.89
C THR A 344 -6.50 14.93 -14.26
N PRO A 345 -5.58 15.38 -15.14
CA PRO A 345 -5.89 15.71 -16.53
C PRO A 345 -6.49 14.53 -17.31
N GLU A 346 -6.04 13.31 -17.04
CA GLU A 346 -6.55 12.09 -17.67
C GLU A 346 -8.02 11.86 -17.33
N GLN A 347 -8.42 12.05 -16.06
CA GLN A 347 -9.82 12.00 -15.65
C GLN A 347 -10.66 13.03 -16.39
N ALA A 348 -10.15 14.25 -16.62
CA ALA A 348 -10.89 15.27 -17.37
C ALA A 348 -11.14 14.85 -18.82
N LEU A 349 -10.16 14.24 -19.49
CA LEU A 349 -10.32 13.72 -20.85
C LEU A 349 -11.32 12.55 -20.89
N ILE A 350 -11.23 11.62 -19.94
CA ILE A 350 -12.14 10.46 -19.84
C ILE A 350 -13.56 10.94 -19.54
N ALA A 351 -13.75 11.82 -18.55
CA ALA A 351 -15.04 12.37 -18.19
C ALA A 351 -15.71 13.10 -19.36
N ALA A 352 -14.94 13.91 -20.11
CA ALA A 352 -15.45 14.60 -21.28
C ALA A 352 -15.89 13.61 -22.39
N SER A 353 -15.07 12.57 -22.63
CA SER A 353 -15.38 11.51 -23.60
C SER A 353 -16.63 10.72 -23.21
N VAL A 354 -16.72 10.27 -21.96
CA VAL A 354 -17.89 9.53 -21.43
C VAL A 354 -19.13 10.40 -21.45
N LYS A 355 -19.05 11.67 -21.00
CA LYS A 355 -20.17 12.61 -21.09
C LYS A 355 -20.67 12.76 -22.52
N ALA A 356 -19.78 12.96 -23.49
CA ALA A 356 -20.15 13.07 -24.90
C ALA A 356 -20.72 11.75 -25.48
N LYS A 357 -20.30 10.60 -24.96
CA LYS A 357 -20.88 9.30 -25.31
C LYS A 357 -22.29 9.15 -24.74
N VAL A 358 -22.49 9.47 -23.47
CA VAL A 358 -23.81 9.44 -22.80
C VAL A 358 -24.78 10.41 -23.48
N ASP A 359 -24.35 11.63 -23.78
CA ASP A 359 -25.20 12.62 -24.46
C ASP A 359 -25.64 12.15 -25.86
N ARG A 360 -24.72 11.55 -26.63
CA ARG A 360 -25.03 10.99 -27.96
C ARG A 360 -25.82 9.69 -27.93
N SER A 361 -25.86 8.98 -26.81
CA SER A 361 -26.54 7.69 -26.71
C SER A 361 -28.07 7.80 -26.91
N GLY A 362 -28.64 8.98 -26.64
CA GLY A 362 -30.08 9.19 -26.65
C GLY A 362 -30.81 8.57 -25.46
N SER A 363 -30.10 8.02 -24.47
CA SER A 363 -30.70 7.50 -23.23
C SER A 363 -31.40 8.59 -22.40
N TRP A 364 -30.99 9.84 -22.60
CA TRP A 364 -31.55 11.01 -21.93
C TRP A 364 -32.35 11.89 -22.89
N LYS A 365 -33.53 12.35 -22.47
CA LYS A 365 -34.43 13.18 -23.29
C LYS A 365 -33.93 14.61 -23.51
N ALA A 366 -33.05 15.07 -22.62
CA ALA A 366 -32.47 16.40 -22.63
C ALA A 366 -30.93 16.29 -22.62
N PRO A 367 -30.20 17.34 -23.03
CA PRO A 367 -28.76 17.32 -23.03
C PRO A 367 -28.17 17.13 -21.64
N VAL A 368 -27.05 16.41 -21.55
CA VAL A 368 -26.31 16.20 -20.31
C VAL A 368 -25.65 17.51 -19.87
N VAL A 369 -26.07 18.03 -18.72
CA VAL A 369 -25.63 19.32 -18.14
C VAL A 369 -24.52 19.19 -17.12
N THR A 370 -24.07 17.96 -16.81
CA THR A 370 -23.00 17.67 -15.85
C THR A 370 -21.77 18.56 -16.06
N GLU A 371 -21.37 19.27 -15.02
CA GLU A 371 -20.14 20.07 -15.02
C GLU A 371 -18.92 19.15 -14.96
N ILE A 372 -17.85 19.46 -15.67
CA ILE A 372 -16.56 18.78 -15.54
C ILE A 372 -15.55 19.86 -15.19
N VAL A 373 -15.06 19.84 -13.96
CA VAL A 373 -14.17 20.89 -13.42
C VAL A 373 -13.03 20.26 -12.64
N PRO A 374 -11.86 20.90 -12.57
CA PRO A 374 -10.79 20.42 -11.69
C PRO A 374 -11.25 20.34 -10.23
N ALA A 375 -10.83 19.31 -9.52
CA ALA A 375 -11.13 19.16 -8.11
C ALA A 375 -10.49 20.29 -7.28
N GLY A 376 -11.33 20.96 -6.47
CA GLY A 376 -10.88 21.86 -5.42
C GLY A 376 -10.76 21.14 -4.07
N PRO A 377 -10.67 21.88 -2.95
CA PRO A 377 -10.71 21.28 -1.62
C PRO A 377 -12.00 20.47 -1.41
N PHE A 378 -11.86 19.28 -0.86
CA PHE A 378 -12.96 18.43 -0.41
C PHE A 378 -13.04 18.48 1.11
N THR A 379 -14.20 18.85 1.66
CA THR A 379 -14.46 18.85 3.09
C THR A 379 -15.44 17.75 3.42
N ALA A 380 -15.04 16.81 4.27
CA ALA A 380 -15.91 15.74 4.76
C ALA A 380 -17.17 16.33 5.40
N ALA A 381 -18.33 15.76 5.07
CA ALA A 381 -19.57 16.11 5.74
C ALA A 381 -19.57 15.56 7.18
N GLU A 382 -20.45 16.12 8.01
CA GLU A 382 -20.61 15.72 9.40
C GLU A 382 -20.88 14.20 9.52
N SER A 383 -20.46 13.59 10.63
CA SER A 383 -20.50 12.13 10.81
C SER A 383 -21.89 11.50 10.73
N TYR A 384 -22.95 12.30 10.93
CA TYR A 384 -24.32 11.83 10.77
C TYR A 384 -24.73 11.71 9.29
N HIS A 385 -24.03 12.37 8.35
CA HIS A 385 -24.25 12.23 6.92
C HIS A 385 -23.54 11.01 6.33
N GLN A 386 -22.39 10.62 6.89
CA GLN A 386 -21.64 9.43 6.46
C GLN A 386 -22.48 8.17 6.67
N ASP A 387 -22.50 7.24 5.72
CA ASP A 387 -23.24 5.97 5.82
C ASP A 387 -24.73 6.15 6.19
N TYR A 388 -25.35 7.26 5.80
CA TYR A 388 -26.66 7.64 6.34
C TYR A 388 -27.73 6.57 6.11
N LEU A 389 -27.77 5.97 4.92
CA LEU A 389 -28.76 4.93 4.56
C LEU A 389 -28.45 3.57 5.16
N GLN A 390 -27.19 3.27 5.48
CA GLN A 390 -26.86 2.11 6.32
C GLN A 390 -27.37 2.28 7.75
N LYS A 391 -27.26 3.50 8.29
CA LYS A 391 -27.77 3.85 9.63
C LYS A 391 -29.30 3.94 9.64
N HIS A 392 -29.92 4.30 8.51
CA HIS A 392 -31.36 4.47 8.35
C HIS A 392 -31.85 3.76 7.07
N PRO A 393 -32.09 2.44 7.10
CA PRO A 393 -32.44 1.67 5.90
C PRO A 393 -33.75 2.08 5.19
N GLY A 394 -34.64 2.80 5.88
CA GLY A 394 -35.85 3.42 5.31
C GLY A 394 -35.71 4.92 5.03
N GLY A 395 -34.49 5.44 5.06
CA GLY A 395 -34.17 6.84 4.86
C GLY A 395 -34.46 7.32 3.45
N TYR A 396 -34.55 8.63 3.29
CA TYR A 396 -34.83 9.24 1.99
C TYR A 396 -33.68 9.02 0.99
N THR A 397 -34.03 8.61 -0.22
CA THR A 397 -33.15 8.62 -1.38
C THR A 397 -33.94 8.99 -2.64
N CYS A 398 -33.35 9.81 -3.50
CA CYS A 398 -33.85 10.11 -4.84
C CYS A 398 -33.05 9.41 -5.95
N HIS A 399 -32.12 8.53 -5.56
CA HIS A 399 -31.22 7.81 -6.46
C HIS A 399 -31.66 6.36 -6.63
N TYR A 400 -31.52 5.89 -7.86
CA TYR A 400 -31.75 4.50 -8.26
C TYR A 400 -31.10 4.30 -9.63
N MET A 401 -30.75 3.05 -9.97
CA MET A 401 -30.18 2.74 -11.27
C MET A 401 -31.25 2.81 -12.37
N ARG A 402 -31.05 3.70 -13.34
CA ARG A 402 -31.89 3.81 -14.54
C ARG A 402 -31.38 2.87 -15.62
N GLN A 403 -32.32 2.41 -16.46
CA GLN A 403 -32.03 1.54 -17.59
C GLN A 403 -31.51 2.30 -18.80
#